data_AF-A0A5D0RUV2-F1
#
_entry.id   AF-A0A5D0RUV2-F1
#
_cell.length_a   1.000
_cell.length_b   1.000
_cell.length_c   1.000
_cell.angle_alpha   90.00
_cell.angle_beta   90.00
_cell.angle_gamma   90.00
#
_symmetry.space_group_name_H-M   'P 1'
#
loop_
_entity.id
_entity.type
_entity.pdbx_description
1 polymer ?
#
loop_
_entity_poly.entity_id
_entity_poly.type
_entity_poly.pdbx_seq_one_letter_code
_entity_poly.pdbx_strand_id
1 'polypeptide(L)'
;MGDRVGVPWLDWTCETCAYCKSGRENLCERARFTGYQINGGNAEYTVADERYCFPIPAAFTDVEAAPLPYAGLIGYRPLRMAGSAERIGFYGFGAAAHIAIQIARHQHQTVYAFTRPEPVRALGVALHCALPRMVPTSHWSI
;
A
#
# COMPACT_ATOMS: atom_id res chain seq x y z
N MET A 1 9.60 11.17 22.40
CA MET A 1 10.78 11.90 21.87
C MET A 1 11.88 10.89 21.67
N GLY A 2 12.33 10.67 20.42
CA GLY A 2 13.23 9.57 20.05
C GLY A 2 12.52 8.35 19.44
N ASP A 3 11.18 8.37 19.38
CA ASP A 3 10.38 7.33 18.76
C ASP A 3 10.51 7.39 17.24
N ARG A 4 10.70 6.23 16.60
CA ARG A 4 10.70 6.12 15.14
C ARG A 4 9.28 5.96 14.65
N VAL A 5 8.82 6.90 13.82
CA VAL A 5 7.46 6.93 13.30
C VAL A 5 7.43 7.11 11.79
N GLY A 6 6.49 6.43 11.14
CA GLY A 6 6.15 6.62 9.75
C GLY A 6 5.00 7.60 9.61
N VAL A 7 5.17 8.60 8.74
CA VAL A 7 4.15 9.60 8.43
C VAL A 7 3.39 9.15 7.18
N PRO A 8 2.08 8.84 7.27
CA PRO A 8 1.30 8.35 6.15
C PRO A 8 0.83 9.49 5.23
N TRP A 9 0.13 9.10 4.16
CA TRP A 9 -0.57 10.03 3.28
C TRP A 9 -1.71 10.77 3.97
N LEU A 10 -2.55 10.07 4.75
CA LEU A 10 -3.65 10.67 5.50
C LEU A 10 -3.15 11.22 6.83
N ASP A 11 -3.09 12.54 6.97
CA ASP A 11 -2.50 13.19 8.16
C ASP A 11 -3.52 13.96 8.99
N TRP A 12 -4.67 14.32 8.41
CA TRP A 12 -5.72 14.95 9.17
C TRP A 12 -7.10 14.61 8.62
N THR A 13 -8.05 14.41 9.52
CA THR A 13 -9.47 14.35 9.18
C THR A 13 -10.29 15.17 10.15
N CYS A 14 -11.55 15.38 9.82
CA CYS A 14 -12.39 16.25 10.60
C CYS A 14 -12.99 15.65 11.88
N GLU A 15 -12.87 14.34 12.07
CA GLU A 15 -13.32 13.57 13.25
C GLU A 15 -14.83 13.62 13.58
N THR A 16 -15.61 14.49 12.92
CA THR A 16 -17.02 14.69 13.24
C THR A 16 -17.98 14.13 12.18
N CYS A 17 -17.53 13.88 10.96
CA CYS A 17 -18.39 13.34 9.90
C CYS A 17 -18.70 11.85 10.10
N ALA A 18 -19.74 11.35 9.44
CA ALA A 18 -20.18 9.96 9.55
C ALA A 18 -19.07 8.94 9.22
N TYR A 19 -18.20 9.26 8.24
CA TYR A 19 -17.06 8.42 7.90
C TYR A 19 -16.05 8.31 9.04
N CYS A 20 -15.62 9.45 9.60
CA CYS A 20 -14.68 9.48 10.72
C CYS A 20 -15.25 8.77 11.96
N LYS A 21 -16.51 9.05 12.30
CA LYS A 21 -17.17 8.40 13.45
C LYS A 21 -17.39 6.90 13.29
N SER A 22 -17.30 6.39 12.06
CA SER A 22 -17.44 4.97 11.73
C SER A 22 -16.12 4.23 11.50
N GLY A 23 -14.96 4.85 11.78
CA GLY A 23 -13.64 4.26 11.51
C GLY A 23 -13.32 4.11 10.02
N ARG A 24 -13.92 4.98 9.19
CA ARG A 24 -13.68 5.06 7.74
C ARG A 24 -13.17 6.44 7.37
N GLU A 25 -12.37 7.03 8.23
CA GLU A 25 -11.80 8.37 8.10
C GLU A 25 -11.03 8.57 6.79
N ASN A 26 -10.57 7.50 6.14
CA ASN A 26 -10.03 7.50 4.79
C ASN A 26 -11.02 8.00 3.70
N LEU A 27 -12.30 8.13 4.02
CA LEU A 27 -13.37 8.66 3.16
C LEU A 27 -13.83 10.06 3.60
N CYS A 28 -13.11 10.71 4.53
CA CYS A 28 -13.45 12.05 4.97
C CYS A 28 -13.28 13.07 3.83
N GLU A 29 -14.36 13.77 3.47
CA GLU A 29 -14.33 14.82 2.43
C GLU A 29 -13.45 16.02 2.80
N ARG A 30 -13.18 16.20 4.10
CA ARG A 30 -12.31 17.26 4.62
C ARG A 30 -10.90 16.76 4.93
N ALA A 31 -10.54 15.54 4.53
CA ALA A 31 -9.22 14.99 4.77
C ALA A 31 -8.13 15.91 4.17
N ARG A 32 -6.99 15.97 4.86
CA ARG A 32 -5.78 16.61 4.35
C ARG A 32 -4.65 15.60 4.29
N PHE A 33 -3.80 15.77 3.28
CA PHE A 33 -2.79 14.78 2.95
C PHE A 33 -1.39 15.36 2.95
N THR A 34 -0.47 14.62 3.56
CA THR A 34 0.95 14.95 3.64
C THR A 34 1.61 14.86 2.27
N GLY A 35 2.40 15.87 1.93
CA GLY A 35 3.01 16.02 0.61
C GLY A 35 2.05 16.51 -0.48
N TYR A 36 0.82 16.91 -0.13
CA TYR A 36 -0.14 17.50 -1.07
C TYR A 36 -0.75 18.80 -0.55
N GLN A 37 -1.60 18.76 0.48
CA GLN A 37 -2.09 19.99 1.15
C GLN A 37 -1.29 20.36 2.38
N ILE A 38 -0.64 19.38 3.01
CA ILE A 38 0.26 19.56 4.16
C ILE A 38 1.68 19.30 3.66
N ASN A 39 2.66 20.08 4.13
CA ASN A 39 4.07 19.86 3.76
C ASN A 39 4.49 18.43 4.09
N GLY A 40 5.28 17.82 3.21
CA GLY A 40 5.67 16.42 3.32
C GLY A 40 7.16 16.21 3.56
N GLY A 41 7.57 14.95 3.57
CA GLY A 41 8.93 14.52 3.89
C GLY A 41 10.01 14.77 2.83
N ASN A 42 9.74 15.54 1.77
CA ASN A 42 10.80 15.99 0.86
C ASN A 42 11.54 17.22 1.44
N ALA A 43 11.99 17.07 2.68
CA ALA A 43 12.63 18.07 3.53
C ALA A 43 13.36 17.35 4.68
N GLU A 44 14.27 18.04 5.37
CA GLU A 44 14.95 17.48 6.54
C GLU A 44 14.01 17.26 7.74
N TYR A 45 12.92 18.05 7.80
CA TYR A 45 11.92 17.98 8.86
C TYR A 45 10.52 18.15 8.28
N THR A 46 9.55 17.48 8.89
CA THR A 46 8.12 17.67 8.60
C THR A 46 7.33 17.71 9.91
N VAL A 47 6.24 18.45 9.91
CA VAL A 47 5.22 18.36 10.96
C VAL A 47 4.25 17.26 10.56
N ALA A 48 3.86 16.43 11.52
CA ALA A 48 2.89 15.35 11.34
C ALA A 48 1.97 15.31 12.56
N ASP A 49 0.72 14.93 12.32
CA ASP A 49 -0.24 14.71 13.39
C ASP A 49 -0.02 13.33 14.02
N GLU A 50 0.29 13.30 15.32
CA GLU A 50 0.65 12.06 16.02
C GLU A 50 -0.44 10.99 15.95
N ARG A 51 -1.71 11.37 15.76
CA ARG A 51 -2.85 10.45 15.67
C ARG A 51 -2.78 9.56 14.42
N TYR A 52 -2.07 10.02 13.39
CA TYR A 52 -1.92 9.32 12.12
C TYR A 52 -0.53 8.69 11.95
N CYS A 53 0.42 9.02 12.82
CA CYS A 53 1.75 8.42 12.81
C CYS A 53 1.71 6.94 13.20
N PHE A 54 2.48 6.11 12.49
CA PHE A 54 2.62 4.69 12.80
C PHE A 54 3.99 4.40 13.42
N PRO A 55 4.10 3.62 14.50
CA PRO A 55 5.39 3.22 15.03
C PRO A 55 6.15 2.36 14.01
N ILE A 56 7.44 2.63 13.83
CA ILE A 56 8.32 1.82 12.97
C ILE A 56 8.96 0.72 13.82
N PRO A 57 8.71 -0.58 13.55
CA PRO A 57 9.34 -1.67 14.27
C PRO A 57 10.87 -1.64 14.13
N ALA A 58 11.58 -2.02 15.19
CA ALA A 58 13.05 -2.08 15.19
C ALA A 58 13.64 -3.04 14.13
N ALA A 59 12.84 -3.99 13.63
CA ALA A 59 13.24 -4.91 12.58
C ALA A 59 13.45 -4.24 11.21
N PHE A 60 12.94 -3.03 11.00
CA PHE A 60 13.10 -2.29 9.75
C PHE A 60 14.09 -1.15 9.93
N THR A 61 14.98 -0.99 8.95
CA THR A 61 15.72 0.27 8.74
C THR A 61 14.77 1.37 8.26
N ASP A 62 15.19 2.64 8.33
CA ASP A 62 14.36 3.75 7.87
C ASP A 62 14.06 3.65 6.36
N VAL A 63 15.03 3.18 5.57
CA VAL A 63 14.89 3.00 4.11
C VAL A 63 13.86 1.90 3.78
N GLU A 64 13.87 0.79 4.53
CA GLU A 64 12.90 -0.29 4.34
C GLU A 64 11.50 0.10 4.82
N ALA A 65 11.41 0.92 5.87
CA ALA A 65 10.15 1.38 6.44
C ALA A 65 9.49 2.49 5.61
N ALA A 66 10.27 3.35 4.96
CA ALA A 66 9.80 4.52 4.19
C ALA A 66 8.60 4.25 3.24
N PRO A 67 8.55 3.16 2.44
CA PRO A 67 7.42 2.90 1.56
C PRO A 67 6.15 2.39 2.28
N LEU A 68 6.25 1.91 3.52
CA LEU A 68 5.14 1.23 4.22
C LEU A 68 3.93 2.15 4.52
N PRO A 69 4.10 3.39 5.04
CA PRO A 69 2.99 4.30 5.35
C PRO A 69 2.21 4.80 4.13
N TYR A 70 2.68 4.50 2.91
CA TYR A 70 2.01 4.85 1.67
C TYR A 70 1.70 3.62 0.82
N ALA A 71 2.71 3.08 0.13
CA ALA A 71 2.54 1.95 -0.77
C ALA A 71 2.09 0.69 -0.01
N GLY A 72 2.59 0.49 1.20
CA GLY A 72 2.17 -0.60 2.08
C GLY A 72 0.68 -0.52 2.43
N LEU A 73 0.19 0.62 2.92
CA LEU A 73 -1.23 0.81 3.24
C LEU A 73 -2.14 0.69 2.02
N ILE A 74 -1.74 1.28 0.87
CA ILE A 74 -2.49 1.19 -0.39
C ILE A 74 -2.59 -0.26 -0.87
N GLY A 75 -1.53 -1.06 -0.73
CA GLY A 75 -1.54 -2.48 -1.09
C GLY A 75 -2.29 -3.36 -0.09
N TYR A 76 -2.13 -3.10 1.21
CA TYR A 76 -2.69 -3.91 2.27
C TYR A 76 -4.21 -3.80 2.40
N ARG A 77 -4.77 -2.59 2.22
CA ARG A 77 -6.22 -2.37 2.33
C ARG A 77 -7.05 -3.26 1.38
N PRO A 78 -6.83 -3.27 0.05
CA PRO A 78 -7.57 -4.15 -0.86
C PRO A 78 -7.26 -5.63 -0.60
N LEU A 79 -6.03 -5.98 -0.20
CA LEU A 79 -5.68 -7.35 0.21
C LEU A 79 -6.54 -7.82 1.39
N ARG A 80 -6.75 -6.96 2.41
CA ARG A 80 -7.64 -7.26 3.53
C ARG A 80 -9.10 -7.39 3.11
N MET A 81 -9.55 -6.57 2.16
CA MET A 81 -10.91 -6.68 1.61
C MET A 81 -11.13 -7.97 0.82
N ALA A 82 -10.08 -8.54 0.22
CA ALA A 82 -10.14 -9.84 -0.46
C ALA A 82 -10.34 -11.02 0.52
N GLY A 83 -10.24 -10.80 1.83
CA GLY A 83 -10.54 -11.80 2.86
C GLY A 83 -9.66 -13.04 2.76
N SER A 84 -10.27 -14.22 2.91
CA SER A 84 -9.59 -15.53 2.90
C SER A 84 -9.45 -16.13 1.50
N ALA A 85 -9.31 -15.30 0.46
CA ALA A 85 -9.13 -15.80 -0.90
C ALA A 85 -7.88 -16.69 -0.98
N GLU A 86 -8.02 -17.89 -1.54
CA GLU A 86 -6.88 -18.80 -1.78
C GLU A 86 -5.99 -18.28 -2.91
N ARG A 87 -6.57 -17.55 -3.87
CA ARG A 87 -5.91 -17.06 -5.09
C ARG A 87 -6.15 -15.56 -5.24
N ILE A 88 -5.07 -14.79 -5.43
CA ILE A 88 -5.14 -13.34 -5.61
C ILE A 88 -4.42 -12.92 -6.89
N GLY A 89 -5.10 -12.12 -7.71
CA GLY A 89 -4.54 -11.51 -8.90
C GLY A 89 -4.21 -10.03 -8.67
N PHE A 90 -2.99 -9.62 -9.06
CA PHE A 90 -2.55 -8.23 -9.08
C PHE A 90 -2.41 -7.76 -10.51
N TYR A 91 -3.12 -6.68 -10.87
CA TYR A 91 -2.90 -5.98 -12.14
C TYR A 91 -1.79 -4.95 -11.95
N GLY A 92 -0.66 -5.19 -12.62
CA GLY A 92 0.58 -4.45 -12.44
C GLY A 92 1.43 -5.01 -11.30
N PHE A 93 2.71 -4.62 -11.33
CA PHE A 93 3.70 -4.99 -10.33
C PHE A 93 4.54 -3.76 -10.03
N GLY A 94 4.08 -2.97 -9.06
CA GLY A 94 4.70 -1.71 -8.64
C GLY A 94 4.85 -1.64 -7.12
N ALA A 95 5.06 -0.43 -6.60
CA ALA A 95 5.34 -0.20 -5.18
C ALA A 95 4.30 -0.84 -4.24
N ALA A 96 3.00 -0.64 -4.47
CA ALA A 96 1.97 -1.25 -3.62
C ALA A 96 1.85 -2.77 -3.81
N ALA A 97 1.87 -3.22 -5.07
CA ALA A 97 1.69 -4.64 -5.40
C ALA A 97 2.83 -5.51 -4.84
N HIS A 98 4.09 -5.10 -4.97
CA HIS A 98 5.21 -5.93 -4.50
C HIS A 98 5.23 -6.09 -2.97
N ILE A 99 4.73 -5.11 -2.21
CA ILE A 99 4.57 -5.22 -0.74
C ILE A 99 3.38 -6.13 -0.42
N ALA A 100 2.22 -5.90 -1.05
CA ALA A 100 1.03 -6.70 -0.84
C ALA A 100 1.25 -8.19 -1.19
N ILE A 101 2.03 -8.48 -2.23
CA ILE A 101 2.41 -9.84 -2.62
C ILE A 101 3.22 -10.53 -1.54
N GLN A 102 4.14 -9.84 -0.86
CA GLN A 102 4.89 -10.44 0.25
C GLN A 102 3.95 -10.86 1.40
N ILE A 103 2.96 -10.01 1.71
CA ILE A 103 1.95 -10.32 2.73
C ILE A 103 1.07 -11.50 2.28
N ALA A 104 0.60 -11.51 1.04
CA ALA A 104 -0.22 -12.60 0.50
C ALA A 104 0.53 -13.95 0.53
N ARG A 105 1.83 -13.95 0.19
CA ARG A 105 2.67 -15.14 0.28
C ARG A 105 2.87 -15.60 1.73
N HIS A 106 3.08 -14.68 2.66
CA HIS A 106 3.14 -15.01 4.08
C HIS A 106 1.84 -15.63 4.59
N GLN A 107 0.69 -15.24 4.00
CA GLN A 107 -0.62 -15.81 4.27
C GLN A 107 -0.92 -17.09 3.46
N HIS A 108 0.08 -17.67 2.78
CA HIS A 108 -0.04 -18.88 1.96
C HIS A 108 -1.04 -18.78 0.80
N GLN A 109 -1.29 -17.57 0.29
CA GLN A 109 -2.15 -17.35 -0.88
C GLN A 109 -1.36 -17.58 -2.17
N THR A 110 -2.02 -18.13 -3.19
CA THR A 110 -1.47 -18.24 -4.54
C THR A 110 -1.58 -16.90 -5.25
N VAL A 111 -0.44 -16.35 -5.68
CA VAL A 111 -0.36 -15.02 -6.29
C VAL A 111 -0.19 -15.12 -7.80
N TYR A 112 -1.00 -14.36 -8.53
CA TYR A 112 -0.86 -14.08 -9.96
C TYR A 112 -0.58 -12.60 -10.17
N ALA A 113 0.38 -12.26 -11.04
CA ALA A 113 0.65 -10.88 -11.42
C ALA A 113 0.52 -10.69 -12.93
N PHE A 114 -0.32 -9.75 -13.35
CA PHE A 114 -0.56 -9.41 -14.74
C PHE A 114 0.19 -8.13 -15.09
N THR A 115 1.23 -8.23 -15.92
CA THR A 115 2.09 -7.09 -16.26
C THR A 115 2.21 -6.90 -17.77
N ARG A 116 2.69 -5.72 -18.18
CA ARG A 116 3.13 -5.52 -19.56
C ARG A 116 4.39 -6.37 -19.85
N PRO A 117 4.72 -6.66 -21.13
CA PRO A 117 5.80 -7.58 -21.52
C PRO A 117 7.22 -7.16 -21.08
N GLU A 118 7.50 -5.86 -20.97
CA GLU A 118 8.78 -5.28 -20.54
C GLU A 118 9.05 -5.32 -19.02
N PRO A 119 10.30 -5.15 -18.53
CA PRO A 119 11.02 -6.14 -17.76
C PRO A 119 10.60 -6.22 -16.28
N VAL A 120 9.38 -6.70 -16.00
CA VAL A 120 8.96 -7.08 -14.64
C VAL A 120 9.48 -8.47 -14.23
N ARG A 121 10.25 -9.14 -15.10
CA ARG A 121 10.75 -10.49 -14.84
C ARG A 121 11.67 -10.57 -13.63
N ALA A 122 12.49 -9.55 -13.36
CA ALA A 122 13.47 -9.61 -12.27
C ALA A 122 12.82 -9.69 -10.87
N LEU A 123 11.81 -8.85 -10.58
CA LEU A 123 11.13 -8.90 -9.27
C LEU A 123 10.09 -10.02 -9.17
N GLY A 124 9.39 -10.36 -10.27
CA GLY A 124 8.43 -11.48 -10.26
C GLY A 124 9.10 -12.82 -9.96
N VAL A 125 10.33 -13.03 -10.46
CA VAL A 125 11.15 -14.21 -10.18
C VAL A 125 11.63 -14.22 -8.73
N ALA A 126 12.08 -13.09 -8.19
CA ALA A 126 12.51 -12.98 -6.79
C ALA A 126 11.37 -13.33 -5.80
N LEU A 127 10.12 -12.95 -6.12
CA LEU A 127 8.95 -13.25 -5.30
C LEU A 127 8.28 -14.60 -5.63
N HIS A 128 8.87 -15.44 -6.49
CA HIS A 128 8.31 -16.76 -6.87
C HIS A 128 6.83 -16.70 -7.27
N CYS A 129 6.42 -15.65 -7.99
CA CYS A 129 5.05 -15.48 -8.44
C CYS A 129 4.83 -16.23 -9.76
N ALA A 130 3.71 -16.93 -9.90
CA ALA A 130 3.29 -17.43 -11.20
C ALA A 130 2.86 -16.23 -12.07
N LEU A 131 3.60 -15.97 -13.14
CA LEU A 131 3.23 -14.96 -14.14
C LEU A 131 2.34 -15.64 -15.20
N PRO A 132 1.00 -15.45 -15.17
CA PRO A 132 0.17 -15.96 -16.24
C PRO A 132 0.58 -15.30 -17.57
N ARG A 133 0.65 -16.08 -18.65
CA ARG A 133 0.68 -15.50 -20.01
C ARG A 133 -0.59 -14.65 -20.16
N MET A 134 -0.45 -13.37 -20.51
CA MET A 134 -1.61 -12.55 -20.88
C MET A 134 -2.39 -13.28 -21.98
N VAL A 135 -3.65 -13.60 -21.70
CA VAL A 135 -4.60 -13.95 -22.76
C VAL A 135 -4.82 -12.66 -23.55
N PRO A 136 -4.69 -12.66 -24.89
CA PRO A 136 -4.87 -11.47 -25.71
C PRO A 136 -6.16 -10.75 -25.35
N THR A 137 -6.10 -9.42 -25.20
CA THR A 137 -7.23 -8.56 -24.85
C THR A 137 -8.35 -8.54 -25.91
N SER A 138 -8.19 -9.26 -27.02
CA SER A 138 -9.17 -9.39 -28.11
C SER A 138 -10.42 -10.21 -27.76
N HIS A 139 -10.47 -10.85 -26.58
CA HIS A 139 -11.61 -11.67 -26.15
C HIS A 139 -12.46 -11.07 -25.02
N TRP A 140 -12.13 -9.85 -24.55
CA TRP A 140 -12.90 -9.15 -23.53
C TRP A 140 -13.71 -8.03 -24.17
N SER A 141 -14.78 -8.39 -24.86
CA SER A 141 -15.86 -7.44 -25.15
C SER A 141 -16.71 -7.32 -23.89
N ILE A 142 -16.77 -6.11 -23.32
CA ILE A 142 -17.84 -5.71 -22.39
C ILE A 142 -19.15 -5.68 -23.16
#